data_AF-A0A8D8SQ48-F1
#
_entry.id   AF-A0A8D8SQ48-F1
#
_cell.length_a   1.000
_cell.length_b   1.000
_cell.length_c   1.000
_cell.angle_alpha   90.00
_cell.angle_beta   90.00
_cell.angle_gamma   90.00
#
_symmetry.space_group_name_H-M   'P 1'
#
loop_
_entity.id
_entity.type
_entity.pdbx_description
1 polymer ?
#
loop_
_entity_poly.entity_id
_entity_poly.type
_entity_poly.pdbx_seq_one_letter_code
_entity_poly.pdbx_strand_id
1 'polypeptide(L)'
;WNPQVDCQAEARCHRIGQTKPVCIYRLVSQNTLDEVIYETAQSKLRLGHIVLPPHLFKFEAIAKDQQKVDLNELLRQIRMETKDNRVRPDGNIYTDAEIEKFLDRSDLM
;
A
#
# COMPACT_ATOMS: atom_id res chain seq x y z
N TRP A 1 -7.62 6.05 -6.81
CA TRP A 1 -8.59 5.21 -7.56
C TRP A 1 -7.93 4.12 -8.39
N ASN A 2 -7.01 4.46 -9.30
CA ASN A 2 -6.10 3.49 -9.93
C ASN A 2 -4.77 3.48 -9.15
N PRO A 3 -4.42 2.41 -8.41
CA PRO A 3 -3.20 2.38 -7.60
C PRO A 3 -1.91 2.54 -8.43
N GLN A 4 -1.92 2.13 -9.70
CA GLN A 4 -0.74 2.21 -10.55
C GLN A 4 -0.30 3.65 -10.86
N VAL A 5 -1.24 4.60 -10.86
CA VAL A 5 -0.94 6.02 -11.06
C VAL A 5 -0.12 6.55 -9.88
N ASP A 6 -0.46 6.13 -8.67
CA ASP A 6 0.29 6.51 -7.48
C ASP A 6 1.69 5.88 -7.48
N CYS A 7 1.80 4.58 -7.80
CA CYS A 7 3.10 3.92 -7.95
C CYS A 7 3.99 4.62 -9.00
N GLN A 8 3.40 5.12 -10.09
CA GLN A 8 4.13 5.88 -11.11
C GLN A 8 4.62 7.24 -10.58
N ALA A 9 3.85 7.89 -9.71
CA ALA A 9 4.26 9.13 -9.06
C ALA A 9 5.41 8.88 -8.07
N GLU A 10 5.32 7.82 -7.27
CA GLU A 10 6.36 7.38 -6.32
C GLU A 10 7.69 7.07 -7.04
N ALA A 11 7.63 6.40 -8.19
CA ALA A 11 8.78 6.09 -9.03
C ALA A 11 9.49 7.33 -9.63
N ARG A 12 8.91 8.54 -9.52
CA ARG A 12 9.61 9.78 -9.89
C ARG A 12 10.73 10.10 -8.92
N CYS A 13 10.54 9.79 -7.64
CA CYS A 13 11.54 9.94 -6.58
C CYS A 13 12.34 8.64 -6.38
N HIS A 14 11.68 7.48 -6.37
CA HIS A 14 12.32 6.17 -6.33
C HIS A 14 12.84 5.78 -7.72
N ARG A 15 13.93 6.42 -8.16
CA ARG A 15 14.52 6.21 -9.48
C ARG A 15 16.01 5.97 -9.42
N ILE A 16 16.54 5.28 -10.43
CA ILE A 16 17.99 5.08 -10.61
C ILE A 16 18.69 6.43 -10.56
N GLY A 17 19.70 6.54 -9.69
CA GLY A 17 20.42 7.78 -9.42
C GLY A 17 20.02 8.46 -8.10
N GLN A 18 18.93 8.04 -7.47
CA GLN A 18 18.63 8.45 -6.10
C GLN A 18 19.57 7.76 -5.11
N THR A 19 20.25 8.55 -4.29
CA THR A 19 21.21 8.07 -3.28
C THR A 19 20.68 8.18 -1.85
N LYS A 20 19.69 9.05 -1.63
CA LYS A 20 19.08 9.25 -0.31
C LYS A 20 17.84 8.38 -0.16
N PRO A 21 17.54 7.91 1.07
CA PRO A 21 16.29 7.22 1.35
C PRO A 21 15.09 8.11 1.02
N VAL A 22 14.10 7.55 0.32
CA VAL A 22 12.86 8.24 -0.03
C VAL A 22 11.75 7.72 0.86
N CYS A 23 11.06 8.64 1.54
CA CYS A 23 9.88 8.37 2.34
C CYS A 23 8.66 9.01 1.67
N ILE A 24 7.59 8.25 1.50
CA ILE A 24 6.34 8.69 0.89
C ILE A 24 5.27 8.75 1.97
N TYR A 25 4.73 9.94 2.20
CA TYR A 25 3.61 10.14 3.11
C TYR A 25 2.34 10.30 2.30
N ARG A 26 1.33 9.48 2.60
CA ARG A 26 -0.01 9.58 2.03
C ARG A 26 -0.97 10.08 3.09
N LEU A 27 -1.51 11.26 2.87
CA LEU A 27 -2.50 11.86 3.76
C LEU A 27 -3.88 11.29 3.39
N VAL A 28 -4.59 10.79 4.39
CA VAL A 28 -5.95 10.23 4.26
C VAL A 28 -6.80 10.83 5.36
N SER A 29 -7.96 11.37 4.98
CA SER A 29 -8.89 11.99 5.91
C SER A 29 -9.70 10.91 6.64
N GLN A 30 -9.56 10.79 7.95
CA GLN A 30 -10.27 9.75 8.72
C GLN A 30 -11.79 9.95 8.75
N ASN A 31 -12.53 8.85 8.87
CA ASN A 31 -14.00 8.83 8.90
C ASN A 31 -14.65 9.51 7.68
N THR A 32 -13.97 9.52 6.54
CA THR A 32 -14.49 10.07 5.28
C THR A 32 -14.45 9.03 4.17
N LEU A 33 -15.02 9.38 3.01
CA LEU A 33 -14.93 8.55 1.81
C LEU A 33 -13.48 8.28 1.35
N ASP A 34 -12.50 9.08 1.77
CA ASP A 34 -11.09 8.88 1.41
C ASP A 34 -10.55 7.54 1.89
N GLU A 35 -10.96 7.07 3.07
CA GLU A 35 -10.55 5.77 3.61
C GLU A 35 -11.05 4.62 2.71
N VAL A 36 -12.32 4.68 2.33
CA VAL A 36 -12.94 3.67 1.45
C VAL A 36 -12.26 3.64 0.08
N ILE A 37 -11.92 4.82 -0.46
CA ILE A 37 -11.22 4.94 -1.74
C ILE A 37 -9.81 4.35 -1.63
N TYR A 38 -9.11 4.61 -0.52
CA TYR A 38 -7.79 4.07 -0.26
C TYR A 38 -7.81 2.54 -0.10
N GLU A 39 -8.71 2.00 0.72
CA GLU A 39 -8.89 0.55 0.90
C GLU A 39 -9.24 -0.15 -0.40
N THR A 40 -10.11 0.46 -1.22
CA THR A 40 -10.45 -0.06 -2.55
C THR A 40 -9.24 -0.09 -3.48
N ALA A 41 -8.40 0.95 -3.46
CA ALA A 41 -7.19 0.99 -4.27
C ALA A 41 -6.16 -0.06 -3.82
N GLN A 42 -6.00 -0.26 -2.51
CA GLN A 42 -5.12 -1.30 -1.95
C GLN A 42 -5.62 -2.71 -2.28
N SER A 43 -6.94 -2.92 -2.20
CA SER A 43 -7.58 -4.20 -2.58
C SER A 43 -7.30 -4.54 -4.05
N LYS A 44 -7.41 -3.55 -4.95
CA LYS A 44 -7.08 -3.70 -6.38
C LYS A 44 -5.60 -4.03 -6.60
N LEU A 45 -4.70 -3.38 -5.86
CA LEU A 45 -3.26 -3.63 -5.96
C LEU A 45 -2.90 -5.06 -5.50
N ARG A 46 -3.45 -5.48 -4.35
CA ARG A 46 -3.26 -6.84 -3.81
C ARG A 46 -3.77 -7.91 -4.78
N LEU A 47 -4.98 -7.71 -5.32
CA LEU A 47 -5.53 -8.60 -6.33
C LEU A 47 -4.61 -8.71 -7.55
N GLY A 48 -4.06 -7.58 -8.02
CA GLY A 48 -3.09 -7.55 -9.10
C GLY A 48 -1.86 -8.41 -8.82
N HIS A 49 -1.27 -8.30 -7.62
CA HIS A 49 -0.12 -9.12 -7.21
C HIS A 49 -0.43 -10.61 -7.11
N ILE A 50 -1.63 -10.99 -6.69
CA ILE A 50 -2.01 -12.41 -6.59
C ILE A 50 -2.28 -13.02 -7.97
N VAL A 51 -2.97 -12.26 -8.85
CA VAL A 51 -3.29 -12.71 -10.22
C VAL A 51 -2.05 -12.73 -11.11
N LEU A 52 -1.10 -11.82 -10.89
CA LEU A 52 0.17 -11.74 -11.62
C LEU A 52 1.33 -12.12 -10.69
N PRO A 53 1.51 -13.42 -10.39
CA PRO A 53 2.60 -13.83 -9.53
C PRO A 53 3.95 -13.56 -10.22
N PRO A 54 4.95 -13.05 -9.49
CA PRO A 54 6.20 -12.49 -10.04
C PRO A 54 7.02 -13.44 -10.93
N HIS A 55 6.81 -14.75 -10.80
CA HIS A 55 7.43 -15.76 -11.66
C HIS A 55 6.91 -15.80 -13.12
N LEU A 56 5.73 -15.24 -13.42
CA LEU A 56 5.18 -15.21 -14.79
C LEU A 56 5.88 -14.21 -15.71
N PHE A 57 6.76 -13.33 -15.18
CA PHE A 57 7.63 -12.48 -16.00
C PHE A 57 8.81 -13.25 -16.64
N LYS A 58 9.03 -14.51 -16.25
CA LYS A 58 9.86 -15.44 -17.02
C LYS A 58 8.96 -16.14 -18.03
N PHE A 59 9.02 -15.69 -19.29
CA PHE A 59 8.26 -16.21 -20.44
C PHE A 59 8.35 -17.73 -20.68
N GLU A 60 9.20 -18.46 -19.95
CA GLU A 60 9.54 -19.87 -20.22
C GLU A 60 8.81 -20.91 -19.35
N ALA A 61 8.02 -20.51 -18.33
CA ALA A 61 7.50 -21.46 -17.33
C ALA A 61 5.96 -21.62 -17.28
N ILE A 62 5.22 -21.19 -18.31
CA ILE A 62 3.75 -21.07 -18.24
C ILE A 62 3.00 -22.42 -18.40
N ALA A 63 3.67 -23.50 -18.80
CA ALA A 63 2.94 -24.66 -19.33
C ALA A 63 2.43 -25.71 -18.32
N LYS A 64 2.73 -25.66 -17.01
CA LYS A 64 2.48 -26.85 -16.15
C LYS A 64 1.87 -26.69 -14.77
N ASP A 65 1.61 -25.50 -14.25
CA ASP A 65 1.04 -25.38 -12.91
C ASP A 65 -0.26 -24.57 -12.92
N GLN A 66 -1.38 -25.27 -13.15
CA GLN A 66 -2.71 -24.73 -12.82
C GLN A 66 -2.91 -24.84 -11.31
N GLN A 67 -2.22 -23.99 -10.55
CA GLN A 67 -2.47 -23.86 -9.13
C GLN A 67 -3.87 -23.27 -8.95
N LYS A 68 -4.82 -24.10 -8.51
CA LYS A 68 -6.18 -23.68 -8.19
C LYS A 68 -6.11 -22.71 -7.01
N VAL A 69 -6.15 -21.41 -7.28
CA VAL A 69 -6.25 -20.39 -6.23
C VAL A 69 -7.67 -20.46 -5.65
N ASP A 70 -7.78 -20.79 -4.37
CA ASP A 70 -9.07 -20.82 -3.67
C ASP A 70 -9.59 -19.39 -3.48
N LEU A 71 -10.81 -19.13 -3.96
CA LEU A 71 -11.43 -17.80 -3.94
C LEU A 71 -11.63 -17.29 -2.51
N ASN A 72 -11.89 -18.17 -1.54
CA ASN A 72 -12.14 -17.75 -0.16
C ASN A 72 -10.87 -17.28 0.52
N GLU A 73 -9.74 -17.94 0.26
CA GLU A 73 -8.45 -17.50 0.78
C GLU A 73 -8.02 -16.16 0.15
N LEU A 74 -8.29 -15.98 -1.15
CA LEU A 74 -8.06 -14.70 -1.83
C LEU A 74 -8.87 -13.56 -1.19
N LEU A 75 -10.16 -13.78 -0.95
CA LEU A 75 -11.04 -12.80 -0.33
C LEU A 75 -10.60 -12.45 1.09
N ARG A 76 -10.06 -13.42 1.85
CA ARG A 76 -9.50 -13.20 3.18
C ARG A 76 -8.25 -12.32 3.15
N GLN A 77 -7.38 -12.51 2.17
CA GLN A 77 -6.17 -11.69 2.00
C GLN A 77 -6.47 -10.25 1.54
N ILE A 78 -7.57 -10.06 0.81
CA ILE A 78 -8.04 -8.74 0.37
C ILE A 78 -8.71 -7.97 1.52
N ARG A 79 -9.50 -8.64 2.37
CA ARG A 79 -10.23 -8.02 3.50
C ARG A 79 -9.40 -7.82 4.77
N MET A 80 -8.17 -7.34 4.66
CA MET A 80 -7.46 -6.82 5.83
C MET A 80 -8.02 -5.42 6.15
N GLU A 81 -9.05 -5.36 6.99
CA GLU A 81 -9.61 -4.10 7.49
C GLU A 81 -8.65 -3.46 8.49
N THR A 82 -7.91 -2.44 8.07
CA THR A 82 -7.20 -1.53 8.99
C THR A 82 -8.13 -0.41 9.43
N LYS A 83 -9.11 -0.73 10.29
CA LYS A 83 -9.90 0.30 10.97
C LYS A 83 -9.12 0.84 12.16
N ASP A 84 -8.36 1.91 11.93
CA ASP A 84 -7.66 2.62 13.00
C ASP A 84 -8.58 3.75 13.50
N ASN A 85 -9.53 3.41 14.39
CA ASN A 85 -10.49 4.36 14.97
C ASN A 85 -9.86 5.25 16.07
N ARG A 86 -8.65 5.76 15.84
CA ARG A 86 -7.92 6.60 16.80
C ARG A 86 -8.37 8.06 16.68
N VAL A 87 -9.61 8.35 17.07
CA VAL A 87 -10.05 9.73 17.26
C VAL A 87 -9.84 10.09 18.73
N ARG A 88 -8.88 10.98 19.02
CA ARG A 88 -8.68 11.53 20.37
C ARG A 88 -9.77 12.59 20.65
N PRO A 89 -10.08 12.85 21.94
CA PRO A 89 -11.09 13.84 22.32
C PRO A 89 -10.83 15.26 21.78
N ASP A 90 -9.59 15.60 21.46
CA ASP A 90 -9.19 16.91 20.91
C ASP A 90 -9.48 17.06 19.40
N GLY A 91 -10.05 16.03 18.75
CA GLY A 91 -10.31 16.00 17.31
C GLY A 91 -9.07 15.69 16.45
N ASN A 92 -7.87 15.73 17.04
CA ASN A 92 -6.63 15.33 16.37
C ASN A 92 -6.38 13.82 16.49
N ILE A 93 -5.82 13.24 15.42
CA ILE A 93 -5.48 11.82 15.37
C ILE A 93 -4.09 11.58 15.97
N TYR A 94 -3.16 12.50 15.70
CA TYR A 94 -1.77 12.44 16.12
C TYR A 94 -1.39 13.66 16.96
N THR A 95 -0.52 13.44 17.94
CA THR A 95 0.15 14.48 18.71
C THR A 95 1.41 14.97 17.99
N ASP A 96 1.85 16.20 18.27
CA ASP A 96 3.06 16.77 17.65
C ASP A 96 4.31 15.90 17.88
N ALA A 97 4.42 15.27 19.05
CA ALA A 97 5.50 14.34 19.37
C ALA A 97 5.44 13.03 18.53
N GLU A 98 4.23 12.53 18.22
CA GLU A 98 4.05 11.39 17.33
C GLU A 98 4.39 11.77 15.88
N ILE A 99 4.01 12.97 15.45
CA ILE A 99 4.34 13.50 14.13
C ILE A 99 5.85 13.68 13.98
N GLU A 100 6.51 14.24 15.00
CA GLU A 100 7.97 14.38 15.03
C GLU A 100 8.67 13.03 14.93
N LYS A 101 8.17 12.01 15.65
CA LYS A 101 8.66 10.64 15.53
C LYS A 101 8.46 10.06 14.13
N PHE A 102 7.35 10.36 13.44
CA PHE A 102 7.12 9.93 12.06
C PHE A 102 8.00 10.66 11.04
N LEU A 103 8.39 11.89 11.36
CA LEU A 103 9.26 12.73 10.55
C LEU A 103 10.74 12.48 10.82
N ASP A 104 11.07 11.83 11.93
CA ASP A 104 12.45 11.46 12.25
C ASP A 104 12.99 10.49 11.18
N ARG A 105 14.12 10.89 10.59
CA ARG A 105 14.80 10.13 9.53
C ARG A 105 16.16 9.63 9.98
N SER A 106 16.48 9.77 11.27
CA SER A 106 17.76 9.34 11.84
C SER A 106 17.99 7.84 11.63
N ASP A 107 16.93 7.03 11.66
CA ASP A 107 16.98 5.58 11.42
C ASP A 107 17.25 5.17 9.96
N LEU A 108 17.18 6.11 9.01
CA LEU A 108 17.38 5.87 7.58
C LEU A 108 18.76 6.32 7.06
N MET A 109 19.60 6.90 7.92
CA MET A 109 21.00 7.27 7.62
C MET A 109 22.01 6.28 8.20
#